data_AF-A0AAE3M7V1-F1
#
_entry.id   AF-A0AAE3M7V1-F1
#
_cell.length_a   1.000
_cell.length_b   1.000
_cell.length_c   1.000
_cell.angle_alpha   90.00
_cell.angle_beta   90.00
_cell.angle_gamma   90.00
#
_symmetry.space_group_name_H-M   'P 1'
#
loop_
_entity.id
_entity.type
_entity.pdbx_description
1 polymer ?
#
loop_
_entity_poly.entity_id
_entity_poly.type
_entity_poly.pdbx_seq_one_letter_code
_entity_poly.pdbx_strand_id
1 'polypeptide(L)'
;MSNKSISQAQYRIDSRVLNLFVLIAIISVGVLSYQFYSYKPHAEVDFGVLGDNHKVNEMIKFENKTYGKHAFLWSFGDGTKVSVRRSPVHIYKEPGEYEVCLCVDNRDKKFLKVIVEKAYEEVQDVVMPLIVGPSTVFAGKKIMLTCPTSNVASYEWYVEGQKNSLGKEKQFNYVFKKPGYKNVFLIVNGESRYRVKKSIYVKQQKNNNVKGIVSEVEDDADEDKYIPETPDLYSRIDELKSQEEEAWLLPTDSELQVELVNILTKEGDLNDFVKYLNNGTDYKMVLVNQSYITFNELVKELKGNEFVIKEFSTLRNENKITKITIRYRIKRRFL
;
A
#
# COMPACT_ATOMS: atom_id res chain seq x y z
N MET A 1 19.94 -97.59 -47.75
CA MET A 1 19.59 -96.15 -47.70
C MET A 1 18.43 -95.93 -48.65
N SER A 2 17.23 -95.62 -48.14
CA SER A 2 16.09 -95.21 -48.97
C SER A 2 15.50 -93.95 -48.36
N ASN A 3 15.59 -92.85 -49.12
CA ASN A 3 15.28 -91.50 -48.68
C ASN A 3 13.78 -91.32 -48.45
N LYS A 4 13.42 -90.92 -47.22
CA LYS A 4 12.07 -90.46 -46.85
C LYS A 4 11.83 -89.09 -47.51
N SER A 5 10.96 -89.03 -48.51
CA SER A 5 10.45 -87.76 -49.05
C SER A 5 9.43 -87.17 -48.10
N ILE A 6 9.76 -86.05 -47.48
CA ILE A 6 8.86 -85.27 -46.62
C ILE A 6 7.88 -84.53 -47.54
N SER A 7 6.62 -84.96 -47.58
CA SER A 7 5.57 -84.26 -48.32
C SER A 7 5.26 -82.93 -47.62
N GLN A 8 5.48 -81.80 -48.30
CA GLN A 8 5.02 -80.50 -47.84
C GLN A 8 3.48 -80.51 -47.76
N ALA A 9 2.94 -80.40 -46.55
CA ALA A 9 1.51 -80.23 -46.34
C ALA A 9 1.06 -78.90 -46.97
N GLN A 10 0.40 -78.96 -48.13
CA GLN A 10 -0.27 -77.80 -48.72
C GLN A 10 -1.49 -77.45 -47.86
N TYR A 11 -1.36 -76.38 -47.07
CA TYR A 11 -2.51 -75.78 -46.39
C TYR A 11 -3.47 -75.20 -47.44
N ARG A 12 -4.56 -75.92 -47.71
CA ARG A 12 -5.68 -75.42 -48.51
C ARG A 12 -6.71 -74.85 -47.54
N ILE A 13 -6.80 -73.54 -47.47
CA ILE A 13 -7.86 -72.87 -46.70
C ILE A 13 -9.19 -73.17 -47.40
N ASP A 14 -10.18 -73.63 -46.63
CA ASP A 14 -11.54 -73.85 -47.13
C ASP A 14 -12.12 -72.54 -47.69
N SER A 15 -12.67 -72.57 -48.90
CA SER A 15 -13.28 -71.41 -49.53
C SER A 15 -14.41 -70.79 -48.69
N ARG A 16 -15.11 -71.57 -47.85
CA ARG A 16 -16.10 -71.03 -46.91
C ARG A 16 -15.47 -70.19 -45.81
N VAL A 17 -14.30 -70.61 -45.34
CA VAL A 17 -13.51 -69.87 -44.33
C VAL A 17 -12.92 -68.61 -44.96
N LEU A 18 -12.43 -68.68 -46.20
CA LEU A 18 -11.98 -67.50 -46.96
C LEU A 18 -13.12 -66.47 -47.13
N ASN A 19 -14.31 -66.92 -47.54
CA ASN A 19 -15.48 -66.05 -47.70
C ASN A 19 -15.89 -65.38 -46.38
N LEU A 20 -15.77 -66.10 -45.26
CA LEU A 20 -16.01 -65.53 -43.92
C LEU A 20 -14.99 -64.42 -43.59
N PHE A 21 -13.69 -64.65 -43.84
CA PHE A 21 -12.66 -63.63 -43.63
C PHE A 21 -12.87 -62.39 -44.50
N VAL A 22 -13.26 -62.57 -45.77
CA VAL A 22 -13.59 -61.46 -46.67
C VAL A 22 -14.81 -60.68 -46.16
N LEU A 23 -15.85 -61.38 -45.69
CA LEU A 23 -17.04 -60.73 -45.13
C LEU A 23 -16.72 -59.93 -43.86
N ILE A 24 -15.91 -60.48 -42.95
CA ILE A 24 -15.43 -59.77 -41.75
C ILE A 24 -14.58 -58.56 -42.13
N ALA A 25 -13.70 -58.69 -43.14
CA ALA A 25 -12.89 -57.58 -43.63
C ALA A 25 -13.77 -56.44 -44.16
N ILE A 26 -14.81 -56.74 -44.96
CA ILE A 26 -15.76 -55.74 -45.47
C ILE A 26 -16.51 -55.05 -44.33
N ILE A 27 -16.99 -55.80 -43.34
CA ILE A 27 -17.67 -55.23 -42.16
C ILE A 27 -16.71 -54.33 -41.38
N SER A 28 -15.46 -54.77 -41.17
CA SER A 28 -14.45 -53.99 -40.44
C SER A 28 -14.11 -52.68 -41.17
N VAL A 29 -13.98 -52.72 -42.50
CA VAL A 29 -13.80 -51.52 -43.33
C VAL A 29 -15.02 -50.62 -43.24
N GLY A 30 -16.24 -51.16 -43.30
CA GLY A 30 -17.47 -50.39 -43.13
C GLY A 30 -17.54 -49.65 -41.79
N VAL A 31 -17.18 -50.33 -40.69
CA VAL A 31 -17.12 -49.74 -39.35
C VAL A 31 -16.02 -48.68 -39.27
N LEU A 32 -14.82 -48.96 -39.79
CA LEU A 32 -13.71 -47.99 -39.81
C LEU A 32 -14.02 -46.77 -40.68
N SER A 33 -14.66 -46.96 -41.84
CA SER A 33 -15.12 -45.87 -42.69
C SER A 33 -16.20 -45.03 -42.00
N TYR A 34 -17.15 -45.67 -41.31
CA TYR A 34 -18.15 -44.96 -40.51
C TYR A 34 -17.52 -44.17 -39.37
N GLN A 35 -16.56 -44.77 -38.66
CA GLN A 35 -15.83 -44.12 -37.58
C GLN A 35 -15.00 -42.93 -38.08
N PHE A 36 -14.33 -43.09 -39.22
CA PHE A 36 -13.57 -42.02 -39.87
C PHE A 36 -14.48 -40.89 -40.38
N TYR A 37 -15.61 -41.23 -41.00
CA TYR A 37 -16.60 -40.25 -41.46
C TYR A 37 -17.25 -39.48 -40.31
N SER A 38 -17.46 -40.14 -39.17
CA SER A 38 -18.05 -39.56 -37.97
C SER A 38 -17.04 -38.81 -37.09
N TYR A 39 -15.74 -38.93 -37.37
CA TYR A 39 -14.69 -38.28 -36.60
C TYR A 39 -14.70 -36.78 -36.86
N LYS A 40 -14.87 -35.99 -35.80
CA LYS A 40 -14.71 -34.54 -35.81
C LYS A 40 -13.49 -34.19 -34.97
N PRO A 41 -12.43 -33.58 -35.54
CA PRO A 41 -11.26 -33.19 -34.77
C PRO A 41 -11.67 -32.19 -33.67
N HIS A 42 -10.99 -32.28 -32.54
CA HIS A 42 -11.16 -31.34 -31.43
C HIS A 42 -10.77 -29.93 -31.86
N ALA A 43 -11.54 -28.93 -31.43
CA ALA A 43 -11.19 -27.55 -31.66
C ALA A 43 -10.04 -27.17 -30.72
N GLU A 44 -9.00 -26.51 -31.24
CA GLU A 44 -7.98 -25.89 -30.40
C GLU A 44 -8.58 -24.63 -29.76
N VAL A 45 -9.18 -24.82 -28.58
CA VAL A 45 -9.84 -23.73 -27.86
C VAL A 45 -8.78 -22.80 -27.29
N ASP A 46 -8.82 -21.54 -27.69
CA ASP A 46 -8.00 -20.50 -27.10
C ASP A 46 -8.78 -19.21 -26.89
N PHE A 47 -8.49 -18.55 -25.78
CA PHE A 47 -9.01 -17.24 -25.46
C PHE A 47 -8.12 -16.49 -24.46
N GLY A 48 -8.21 -15.17 -24.50
CA GLY A 48 -7.55 -14.27 -23.57
C GLY A 48 -8.52 -13.28 -22.94
N VAL A 49 -8.03 -12.58 -21.93
CA VAL A 49 -8.69 -11.42 -21.33
C VAL A 49 -7.86 -10.20 -21.69
N LEU A 50 -8.52 -9.10 -22.05
CA LEU A 50 -7.83 -7.86 -22.39
C LEU A 50 -7.51 -7.07 -21.12
N GLY A 51 -6.22 -6.79 -20.92
CA GLY A 51 -5.68 -6.08 -19.76
C GLY A 51 -5.20 -7.05 -18.67
N ASP A 52 -4.24 -6.60 -17.85
CA ASP A 52 -3.61 -7.43 -16.82
C ASP A 52 -4.20 -7.21 -15.43
N ASN A 53 -4.78 -6.03 -15.19
CA ASN A 53 -5.37 -5.63 -13.91
C ASN A 53 -6.85 -5.31 -14.11
N HIS A 54 -7.71 -5.99 -13.36
CA HIS A 54 -9.15 -5.79 -13.41
C HIS A 54 -9.69 -5.40 -12.05
N LYS A 55 -10.63 -4.47 -12.02
CA LYS A 55 -11.31 -4.05 -10.79
C LYS A 55 -12.81 -4.35 -10.85
N VAL A 56 -13.43 -4.43 -9.69
CA VAL A 56 -14.89 -4.55 -9.60
C VAL A 56 -15.59 -3.40 -10.32
N ASN A 57 -16.75 -3.71 -10.92
CA ASN A 57 -17.56 -2.80 -11.71
C ASN A 57 -16.91 -2.29 -13.01
N GLU A 58 -15.74 -2.81 -13.41
CA GLU A 58 -15.16 -2.55 -14.73
C GLU A 58 -15.71 -3.51 -15.78
N MET A 59 -15.79 -3.04 -17.03
CA MET A 59 -16.13 -3.87 -18.19
C MET A 59 -14.90 -4.65 -18.64
N ILE A 60 -14.86 -5.94 -18.32
CA ILE A 60 -13.81 -6.86 -18.75
C ILE A 60 -14.19 -7.49 -20.07
N LYS A 61 -13.33 -7.34 -21.08
CA LYS A 61 -13.54 -7.89 -22.43
C LYS A 61 -12.75 -9.19 -22.61
N PHE A 62 -13.46 -10.23 -23.01
CA PHE A 62 -12.89 -11.54 -23.33
C PHE A 62 -12.71 -11.65 -24.84
N GLU A 63 -11.54 -12.11 -25.25
CA GLU A 63 -11.19 -12.28 -26.66
C GLU A 63 -11.05 -13.77 -26.98
N ASN A 64 -11.92 -14.26 -27.86
CA ASN A 64 -11.80 -15.60 -28.42
C ASN A 64 -10.76 -15.64 -29.53
N LYS A 65 -9.78 -16.53 -29.40
CA LYS A 65 -8.70 -16.79 -30.37
C LYS A 65 -8.86 -18.14 -31.08
N THR A 66 -9.96 -18.84 -30.82
CA THR A 66 -10.30 -20.12 -31.45
C THR A 66 -10.61 -19.90 -32.94
N TYR A 67 -9.90 -20.61 -33.81
CA TYR A 67 -10.10 -20.56 -35.25
C TYR A 67 -11.40 -21.26 -35.66
N GLY A 68 -11.97 -20.84 -36.79
CA GLY A 68 -13.18 -21.46 -37.35
C GLY A 68 -14.51 -20.91 -36.81
N LYS A 69 -15.59 -21.51 -37.30
CA LYS A 69 -16.97 -21.14 -37.01
C LYS A 69 -17.60 -22.22 -36.10
N HIS A 70 -17.56 -21.96 -34.80
CA HIS A 70 -18.08 -22.84 -33.77
C HIS A 70 -19.17 -22.15 -32.95
N ALA A 71 -19.95 -22.95 -32.21
CA ALA A 71 -20.80 -22.44 -31.15
C ALA A 71 -19.95 -22.18 -29.89
N PHE A 72 -20.15 -21.04 -29.23
CA PHE A 72 -19.41 -20.65 -28.03
C PHE A 72 -20.36 -20.54 -26.84
N LEU A 73 -19.90 -21.00 -25.69
CA LEU A 73 -20.59 -20.87 -24.42
C LEU A 73 -19.59 -20.46 -23.35
N TRP A 74 -19.82 -19.32 -22.72
CA TRP A 74 -18.95 -18.74 -21.70
C TRP A 74 -19.60 -18.85 -20.33
N SER A 75 -18.85 -19.33 -19.36
CA SER A 75 -19.17 -19.25 -17.93
C SER A 75 -18.11 -18.41 -17.23
N PHE A 76 -18.52 -17.43 -16.44
CA PHE A 76 -17.61 -16.48 -15.79
C PHE A 76 -17.20 -16.87 -14.36
N GLY A 77 -17.76 -17.96 -13.81
CA GLY A 77 -17.38 -18.47 -12.48
C GLY A 77 -17.94 -17.70 -11.29
N ASP A 78 -18.74 -16.65 -11.51
CA ASP A 78 -19.38 -15.82 -10.47
C ASP A 78 -20.89 -16.11 -10.29
N GLY A 79 -21.40 -17.18 -10.93
CA GLY A 79 -22.81 -17.56 -10.91
C GLY A 79 -23.71 -16.73 -11.82
N THR A 80 -23.15 -15.83 -12.63
CA THR A 80 -23.93 -15.07 -13.62
C THR A 80 -24.34 -15.92 -14.83
N LYS A 81 -25.28 -15.40 -15.63
CA LYS A 81 -25.78 -16.09 -16.82
C LYS A 81 -24.67 -16.31 -17.84
N VAL A 82 -24.62 -17.51 -18.39
CA VAL A 82 -23.71 -17.88 -19.48
C VAL A 82 -23.93 -17.02 -20.73
N SER A 83 -22.86 -16.77 -21.49
CA SER A 83 -22.90 -15.97 -22.72
C SER A 83 -22.62 -16.82 -23.96
N VAL A 84 -23.33 -16.55 -25.06
CA VAL A 84 -23.16 -17.25 -26.36
C VAL A 84 -22.44 -16.39 -27.40
N ARG A 85 -21.94 -15.21 -27.01
CA ARG A 85 -21.20 -14.32 -27.91
C ARG A 85 -19.82 -14.90 -28.19
N ARG A 86 -19.28 -14.62 -29.38
CA ARG A 86 -17.90 -15.01 -29.74
C ARG A 86 -16.89 -14.41 -28.75
N SER A 87 -16.98 -13.10 -28.52
CA SER A 87 -16.12 -12.36 -27.58
C SER A 87 -17.01 -11.50 -26.66
N PRO A 88 -17.38 -11.99 -25.47
CA PRO A 88 -18.28 -11.29 -24.56
C PRO A 88 -17.56 -10.21 -23.74
N VAL A 89 -18.36 -9.35 -23.12
CA VAL A 89 -17.94 -8.43 -22.06
C VAL A 89 -18.69 -8.83 -20.80
N HIS A 90 -18.01 -8.79 -19.65
CA HIS A 90 -18.57 -9.13 -18.34
C HIS A 90 -18.16 -8.11 -17.28
N ILE A 91 -18.97 -7.99 -16.22
CA ILE A 91 -18.72 -7.08 -15.10
C ILE A 91 -18.86 -7.88 -13.81
N TYR A 92 -17.77 -7.96 -13.04
CA TYR A 92 -17.78 -8.59 -11.71
C TYR A 92 -18.11 -7.55 -10.64
N LYS A 93 -19.04 -7.90 -9.74
CA LYS A 93 -19.51 -7.00 -8.67
C LYS A 93 -18.69 -7.12 -7.39
N GLU A 94 -18.08 -8.28 -7.17
CA GLU A 94 -17.33 -8.58 -5.96
C GLU A 94 -15.86 -8.85 -6.32
N PRO A 95 -14.91 -8.49 -5.44
CA PRO A 95 -13.50 -8.79 -5.67
C PRO A 95 -13.26 -10.28 -5.39
N GLY A 96 -12.46 -10.92 -6.22
CA GLY A 96 -12.24 -12.36 -6.13
C GLY A 96 -11.39 -12.93 -7.26
N GLU A 97 -11.10 -14.23 -7.16
CA GLU A 97 -10.53 -15.02 -8.24
C GLU A 97 -11.67 -15.81 -8.90
N TYR A 98 -11.84 -15.62 -10.21
CA TYR A 98 -12.91 -16.22 -10.97
C TYR A 98 -12.34 -17.17 -12.04
N GLU A 99 -12.88 -18.38 -12.10
CA GLU A 99 -12.52 -19.35 -13.13
C GLU A 99 -13.46 -19.21 -14.33
N VAL A 100 -12.94 -18.62 -15.41
CA VAL A 100 -13.69 -18.40 -16.64
C VAL A 100 -13.52 -19.61 -17.54
N CYS A 101 -14.62 -20.16 -18.03
CA CYS A 101 -14.66 -21.30 -18.94
C CYS A 101 -15.22 -20.89 -20.30
N LEU A 102 -14.47 -21.15 -21.37
CA LEU A 102 -14.98 -21.15 -22.74
C LEU A 102 -15.24 -22.59 -23.17
N CYS A 103 -16.47 -22.90 -23.54
CA CYS A 103 -16.87 -24.16 -24.15
C CYS A 103 -17.21 -23.98 -25.64
N VAL A 104 -16.65 -24.84 -26.48
CA VAL A 104 -16.78 -24.82 -27.94
C VAL A 104 -17.54 -26.08 -28.39
N ASP A 105 -18.60 -25.89 -29.17
CA ASP A 105 -19.47 -26.96 -29.68
C ASP A 105 -19.98 -27.94 -28.61
N ASN A 106 -20.14 -27.48 -27.36
CA ASN A 106 -20.51 -28.28 -26.18
C ASN A 106 -19.60 -29.50 -25.91
N ARG A 107 -18.37 -29.49 -26.44
CA ARG A 107 -17.42 -30.62 -26.32
C ARG A 107 -16.11 -30.16 -25.71
N ASP A 108 -15.48 -29.17 -26.34
CA ASP A 108 -14.15 -28.71 -25.97
C ASP A 108 -14.25 -27.57 -24.96
N LYS A 109 -13.40 -27.59 -23.93
CA LYS A 109 -13.42 -26.59 -22.85
C LYS A 109 -12.02 -26.10 -22.55
N LYS A 110 -11.91 -24.81 -22.25
CA LYS A 110 -10.71 -24.19 -21.71
C LYS A 110 -11.06 -23.30 -20.53
N PHE A 111 -10.21 -23.31 -19.51
CA PHE A 111 -10.35 -22.52 -18.30
C PHE A 111 -9.22 -21.48 -18.20
N LEU A 112 -9.56 -20.30 -17.70
CA LEU A 112 -8.61 -19.23 -17.41
C LEU A 112 -9.01 -18.55 -16.10
N LYS A 113 -8.02 -18.35 -15.23
CA LYS A 113 -8.20 -17.65 -13.95
C LYS A 113 -8.09 -16.16 -14.16
N VAL A 114 -9.09 -15.42 -13.67
CA VAL A 114 -9.15 -13.95 -13.73
C VAL A 114 -9.22 -13.42 -12.31
N ILE A 115 -8.29 -12.54 -11.97
CA ILE A 115 -8.25 -11.90 -10.65
C ILE A 115 -8.90 -10.52 -10.78
N VAL A 116 -9.95 -10.29 -9.99
CA VAL A 116 -10.66 -9.02 -9.92
C VAL A 116 -10.39 -8.40 -8.56
N GLU A 117 -9.71 -7.25 -8.58
CA GLU A 117 -9.37 -6.50 -7.39
C GLU A 117 -10.51 -5.55 -6.99
N LYS A 118 -10.47 -5.07 -5.74
CA LYS A 118 -11.39 -4.03 -5.29
C LYS A 118 -11.05 -2.73 -6.02
N ALA A 119 -12.07 -2.03 -6.53
CA ALA A 119 -11.92 -0.68 -7.01
C ALA A 119 -11.60 0.19 -5.79
N TYR A 120 -10.40 0.75 -5.76
CA TYR A 120 -10.04 1.76 -4.78
C TYR A 120 -10.88 3.01 -5.12
N GLU A 121 -11.61 3.54 -4.14
CA GLU A 121 -12.23 4.86 -4.29
C GLU A 121 -11.11 5.87 -4.53
N GLU A 122 -11.31 6.82 -5.44
CA GLU A 122 -10.40 7.96 -5.60
C GLU A 122 -10.34 8.70 -4.26
N VAL A 123 -9.24 8.50 -3.53
CA VAL A 123 -9.02 9.16 -2.26
C VAL A 123 -8.82 10.63 -2.56
N GLN A 124 -9.72 11.49 -2.07
CA GLN A 124 -9.47 12.93 -2.07
C GLN A 124 -8.12 13.18 -1.41
N ASP A 125 -7.27 14.02 -2.03
CA ASP A 125 -5.97 14.37 -1.48
C ASP A 125 -6.12 14.76 -0.01
N VAL A 126 -5.65 13.89 0.88
CA VAL A 126 -5.75 14.12 2.32
C VAL A 126 -4.78 15.23 2.68
N VAL A 127 -5.34 16.35 3.11
CA VAL A 127 -4.57 17.53 3.49
C VAL A 127 -4.19 17.43 4.96
N MET A 128 -2.89 17.27 5.22
CA MET A 128 -2.35 17.21 6.57
C MET A 128 -2.08 18.62 7.12
N PRO A 129 -2.82 19.08 8.14
CA PRO A 129 -2.53 20.39 8.72
C PRO A 129 -1.14 20.40 9.37
N LEU A 130 -0.55 21.59 9.47
CA LEU A 130 0.67 21.82 10.25
C LEU A 130 0.51 23.14 10.99
N ILE A 131 0.91 23.20 12.26
CA ILE A 131 0.87 24.44 13.03
C ILE A 131 2.28 24.98 13.21
N VAL A 132 2.60 26.09 12.55
CA VAL A 132 3.86 26.82 12.69
C VAL A 132 3.67 28.05 13.59
N GLY A 133 4.63 28.28 14.48
CA GLY A 133 4.63 29.42 15.39
C GLY A 133 5.44 29.15 16.66
N PRO A 134 5.48 30.10 17.60
CA PRO A 134 6.34 30.03 18.78
C PRO A 134 5.92 28.89 19.73
N SER A 135 6.91 28.22 20.33
CA SER A 135 6.69 27.18 21.35
C SER A 135 6.68 27.73 22.78
N THR A 136 7.16 28.96 22.99
CA THR A 136 7.20 29.63 24.30
C THR A 136 6.82 31.10 24.14
N VAL A 137 5.91 31.59 24.98
CA VAL A 137 5.37 32.96 24.90
C VAL A 137 5.11 33.52 26.30
N PHE A 138 4.95 34.84 26.43
CA PHE A 138 4.58 35.47 27.71
C PHE A 138 3.06 35.63 27.83
N ALA A 139 2.53 35.45 29.05
CA ALA A 139 1.14 35.71 29.35
C ALA A 139 0.78 37.17 28.99
N GLY A 140 -0.38 37.36 28.35
CA GLY A 140 -0.86 38.67 27.89
C GLY A 140 -0.28 39.16 26.56
N LYS A 141 0.71 38.47 25.97
CA LYS A 141 1.22 38.82 24.63
C LYS A 141 0.41 38.13 23.52
N LYS A 142 0.21 38.85 22.41
CA LYS A 142 -0.40 38.34 21.19
C LYS A 142 0.58 37.41 20.48
N ILE A 143 0.10 36.23 20.14
CA ILE A 143 0.84 35.22 19.39
C ILE A 143 0.21 35.08 18.01
N MET A 144 1.03 34.67 17.04
CA MET A 144 0.58 34.34 15.70
C MET A 144 0.98 32.91 15.39
N LEU A 145 -0.02 32.09 15.07
CA LEU A 145 0.14 30.74 14.55
C LEU A 145 -0.30 30.74 13.09
N THR A 146 0.33 29.90 12.27
CA THR A 146 0.00 29.80 10.85
C THR A 146 0.02 28.35 10.40
N CYS A 147 -0.82 28.04 9.41
CA CYS A 147 -0.78 26.76 8.73
C CYS A 147 -0.14 26.93 7.35
N PRO A 148 1.09 26.42 7.10
CA PRO A 148 1.73 26.55 5.80
C PRO A 148 1.20 25.54 4.77
N THR A 149 0.39 24.56 5.17
CA THR A 149 -0.14 23.50 4.29
C THR A 149 -0.90 24.09 3.09
N SER A 150 -0.62 23.59 1.88
CA SER A 150 -1.33 23.91 0.64
C SER A 150 -2.66 23.15 0.52
N ASN A 151 -3.51 23.55 -0.41
CA ASN A 151 -4.80 22.89 -0.74
C ASN A 151 -5.81 22.81 0.43
N VAL A 152 -5.71 23.73 1.40
CA VAL A 152 -6.69 23.84 2.49
C VAL A 152 -7.85 24.76 2.09
N ALA A 153 -9.08 24.25 2.15
CA ALA A 153 -10.31 25.00 1.88
C ALA A 153 -10.87 25.70 3.13
N SER A 154 -10.74 25.10 4.31
CA SER A 154 -11.21 25.70 5.56
C SER A 154 -10.26 25.41 6.73
N TYR A 155 -10.21 26.34 7.69
CA TYR A 155 -9.42 26.24 8.92
C TYR A 155 -10.34 26.34 10.12
N GLU A 156 -10.07 25.56 11.17
CA GLU A 156 -10.73 25.70 12.45
C GLU A 156 -9.71 25.56 13.58
N TRP A 157 -9.52 26.66 14.31
CA TRP A 157 -8.58 26.72 15.43
C TRP A 157 -9.30 26.54 16.76
N TYR A 158 -8.75 25.71 17.63
CA TYR A 158 -9.27 25.47 18.98
C TYR A 158 -8.16 25.65 20.01
N VAL A 159 -8.51 26.17 21.18
CA VAL A 159 -7.62 26.23 22.34
C VAL A 159 -8.19 25.31 23.41
N GLU A 160 -7.31 24.61 24.12
CA GLU A 160 -7.67 23.70 25.21
C GLU A 160 -8.69 24.30 26.18
N GLY A 161 -9.75 23.54 26.45
CA GLY A 161 -10.87 23.94 27.31
C GLY A 161 -11.96 24.75 26.61
N GLN A 162 -11.81 25.10 25.33
CA GLN A 162 -12.84 25.80 24.56
C GLN A 162 -13.54 24.86 23.58
N LYS A 163 -14.87 24.89 23.54
CA LYS A 163 -15.69 24.04 22.66
C LYS A 163 -15.86 24.60 21.25
N ASN A 164 -15.76 25.92 21.08
CA ASN A 164 -16.01 26.59 19.81
C ASN A 164 -14.71 26.90 19.07
N SER A 165 -14.75 26.89 17.74
CA SER A 165 -13.66 27.36 16.91
C SER A 165 -13.41 28.85 17.17
N LEU A 166 -12.16 29.21 17.44
CA LEU A 166 -11.71 30.57 17.74
C LEU A 166 -11.16 31.33 16.53
N GLY A 167 -10.89 30.63 15.43
CA GLY A 167 -10.36 31.22 14.21
C GLY A 167 -10.71 30.36 13.00
N LYS A 168 -10.96 31.01 11.86
CA LYS A 168 -11.29 30.38 10.58
C LYS A 168 -10.31 30.68 9.44
N GLU A 169 -9.27 31.45 9.75
CA GLU A 169 -8.27 31.90 8.79
C GLU A 169 -7.00 31.05 8.85
N LYS A 170 -6.17 31.17 7.82
CA LYS A 170 -4.84 30.53 7.75
C LYS A 170 -3.93 30.96 8.90
N GLN A 171 -4.03 32.23 9.28
CA GLN A 171 -3.33 32.81 10.42
C GLN A 171 -4.28 32.88 11.62
N PHE A 172 -3.78 32.47 12.77
CA PHE A 172 -4.52 32.49 14.02
C PHE A 172 -3.79 33.33 15.06
N ASN A 173 -4.44 34.41 15.47
CA ASN A 173 -3.94 35.34 16.45
C ASN A 173 -4.63 35.12 17.79
N TYR A 174 -3.88 34.88 18.85
CA TYR A 174 -4.45 34.60 20.18
C TYR A 174 -3.61 35.19 21.33
N VAL A 175 -4.24 35.41 22.49
CA VAL A 175 -3.58 35.91 23.70
C VAL A 175 -3.88 34.98 24.88
N PHE A 176 -2.86 34.35 25.44
CA PHE A 176 -3.00 33.52 26.64
C PHE A 176 -2.96 34.37 27.90
N LYS A 177 -4.06 34.37 28.67
CA LYS A 177 -4.16 35.14 29.93
C LYS A 177 -3.46 34.48 31.11
N LYS A 178 -3.51 33.15 31.19
CA LYS A 178 -2.97 32.37 32.32
C LYS A 178 -1.66 31.68 31.90
N PRO A 179 -0.63 31.68 32.77
CA PRO A 179 0.61 30.95 32.53
C PRO A 179 0.38 29.42 32.53
N GLY A 180 1.38 28.68 32.07
CA GLY A 180 1.40 27.22 32.00
C GLY A 180 1.38 26.67 30.57
N TYR A 181 1.36 25.35 30.46
CA TYR A 181 1.22 24.67 29.17
C TYR A 181 -0.19 24.84 28.63
N LYS A 182 -0.27 25.18 27.34
CA LYS A 182 -1.52 25.35 26.60
C LYS A 182 -1.46 24.61 25.28
N ASN A 183 -2.50 23.84 25.00
CA ASN A 183 -2.62 23.11 23.75
C ASN A 183 -3.50 23.89 22.76
N VAL A 184 -3.00 24.06 21.55
CA VAL A 184 -3.75 24.60 20.40
C VAL A 184 -3.98 23.49 19.41
N PHE A 185 -5.20 23.36 18.90
CA PHE A 185 -5.57 22.37 17.91
C PHE A 185 -5.98 23.05 16.60
N LEU A 186 -5.65 22.40 15.49
CA LEU A 186 -6.07 22.81 14.15
C LEU A 186 -6.77 21.64 13.45
N ILE A 187 -7.95 21.94 12.90
CA ILE A 187 -8.67 21.06 11.97
C ILE A 187 -8.75 21.80 10.64
N VAL A 188 -8.52 21.09 9.54
CA VAL A 188 -8.67 21.62 8.18
C VAL A 188 -9.74 20.85 7.44
N ASN A 189 -10.47 21.52 6.55
CA ASN A 189 -11.50 20.91 5.69
C ASN A 189 -12.59 20.14 6.46
N GLY A 190 -12.82 20.47 7.75
CA GLY A 190 -13.75 19.74 8.62
C GLY A 190 -13.30 18.33 9.01
N GLU A 191 -12.09 17.91 8.63
CA GLU A 191 -11.60 16.55 8.84
C GLU A 191 -10.96 16.39 10.22
N SER A 192 -11.81 16.12 11.21
CA SER A 192 -11.40 15.97 12.62
C SER A 192 -10.43 14.81 12.86
N ARG A 193 -10.40 13.81 11.97
CA ARG A 193 -9.45 12.67 12.01
C ARG A 193 -7.99 13.12 11.88
N TYR A 194 -7.73 14.19 11.14
CA TYR A 194 -6.38 14.72 10.89
C TYR A 194 -6.04 15.90 11.80
N ARG A 195 -6.70 16.02 12.96
CA ARG A 195 -6.49 17.12 13.91
C ARG A 195 -5.03 17.15 14.39
N VAL A 196 -4.40 18.32 14.27
CA VAL A 196 -3.04 18.57 14.77
C VAL A 196 -3.09 19.33 16.08
N LYS A 197 -2.12 19.07 16.97
CA LYS A 197 -1.97 19.72 18.27
C LYS A 197 -0.59 20.35 18.37
N LYS A 198 -0.53 21.60 18.85
CA LYS A 198 0.70 22.29 19.23
C LYS A 198 0.64 22.71 20.70
N SER A 199 1.63 22.25 21.47
CA SER A 199 1.82 22.64 22.87
C SER A 199 2.66 23.92 22.94
N ILE A 200 2.18 24.91 23.69
CA ILE A 200 2.85 26.21 23.88
C ILE A 200 3.03 26.45 25.38
N TYR A 201 4.24 26.79 25.79
CA TYR A 201 4.54 27.15 27.18
C TYR A 201 4.36 28.65 27.41
N VAL A 202 3.42 29.02 28.28
CA VAL A 202 3.13 30.42 28.60
C VAL A 202 3.84 30.82 29.89
N LYS A 203 4.90 31.63 29.77
CA LYS A 203 5.66 32.22 30.88
C LYS A 203 4.89 33.37 31.53
N GLN A 204 5.04 33.51 32.84
CA GLN A 204 4.53 34.68 33.56
C GLN A 204 5.40 35.91 33.25
N GLN A 205 4.79 37.07 33.02
CA GLN A 205 5.54 38.33 32.95
C GLN A 205 5.98 38.73 34.36
N LYS A 206 7.28 39.02 34.55
CA LYS A 206 7.75 39.70 35.75
C LYS A 206 7.28 41.15 35.67
N ASN A 207 6.52 41.62 36.65
CA ASN A 207 6.17 43.04 36.77
C ASN A 207 7.43 43.80 37.18
N ASN A 208 8.09 44.46 36.24
CA ASN A 208 9.16 45.41 36.54
C ASN A 208 8.55 46.74 36.99
N ASN A 209 8.04 46.77 38.21
CA ASN A 209 7.93 48.02 38.97
C ASN A 209 8.95 47.96 40.10
N VAL A 210 10.22 48.20 39.75
CA VAL A 210 11.23 48.69 40.68
C VAL A 210 11.85 49.93 40.05
N LYS A 211 11.45 51.09 40.57
CA LYS A 211 12.15 52.37 40.46
C LYS A 211 13.52 52.21 41.15
N GLY A 212 14.61 52.63 40.51
CA GLY A 212 15.84 52.90 41.26
C GLY A 212 17.13 52.90 40.46
N ILE A 213 17.51 54.11 40.03
CA ILE A 213 18.89 54.63 39.98
C ILE A 213 19.79 54.15 38.83
N VAL A 214 19.96 55.08 37.89
CA VAL A 214 21.08 55.22 36.97
C VAL A 214 22.34 55.54 37.79
N SER A 215 23.43 54.86 37.51
CA SER A 215 24.78 55.42 37.66
C SER A 215 25.65 54.90 36.53
N GLU A 216 25.87 55.77 35.55
CA GLU A 216 27.00 55.75 34.63
C GLU A 216 28.31 55.77 35.42
N VAL A 217 29.28 54.97 34.99
CA VAL A 217 30.70 55.36 34.93
C VAL A 217 31.27 54.72 33.66
N GLU A 218 31.78 55.58 32.78
CA GLU A 218 32.50 55.26 31.54
C GLU A 218 33.94 54.80 31.80
N ASP A 219 34.42 53.96 30.87
CA ASP A 219 35.76 53.88 30.25
C ASP A 219 37.05 53.99 31.07
N ASP A 220 37.91 52.96 30.94
CA ASP A 220 39.24 53.15 30.32
C ASP A 220 39.86 51.80 29.90
N ALA A 221 40.55 51.85 28.74
CA ALA A 221 41.23 50.77 28.06
C ALA A 221 42.61 50.46 28.69
N ASP A 222 43.05 49.19 28.72
CA ASP A 222 43.95 48.62 27.70
C ASP A 222 44.48 47.22 28.09
N GLU A 223 44.70 46.45 27.03
CA GLU A 223 45.53 45.25 26.85
C GLU A 223 46.21 44.58 28.07
N ASP A 224 45.84 43.30 28.30
CA ASP A 224 46.83 42.23 28.34
C ASP A 224 46.22 40.91 27.85
N LYS A 225 46.75 40.44 26.72
CA LYS A 225 46.45 39.17 26.06
C LYS A 225 46.96 38.02 26.94
N TYR A 226 46.05 37.35 27.66
CA TYR A 226 46.31 36.00 28.17
C TYR A 226 45.53 34.99 27.34
N ILE A 227 46.23 34.34 26.40
CA ILE A 227 45.76 33.12 25.73
C ILE A 227 46.41 31.95 26.49
N PRO A 228 45.70 31.20 27.32
CA PRO A 228 46.22 29.92 27.77
C PRO A 228 46.17 28.94 26.59
N GLU A 229 47.35 28.49 26.13
CA GLU A 229 47.47 27.29 25.33
C GLU A 229 46.82 26.12 26.09
N THR A 230 45.72 25.60 25.57
CA THR A 230 45.31 24.22 25.87
C THR A 230 44.91 23.54 24.55
N PRO A 231 45.73 22.60 24.05
CA PRO A 231 45.37 21.72 22.94
C PRO A 231 44.22 20.74 23.24
N ASP A 232 43.65 20.75 24.45
CA ASP A 232 42.60 19.82 24.84
C ASP A 232 41.18 20.36 24.69
N LEU A 233 40.94 21.68 24.68
CA LEU A 233 39.58 22.20 24.55
C LEU A 233 39.11 22.20 23.09
N TYR A 234 40.01 22.51 22.14
CA TYR A 234 39.70 22.47 20.72
C TYR A 234 39.59 21.04 20.19
N SER A 235 40.45 20.11 20.62
CA SER A 235 40.29 18.69 20.29
C SER A 235 39.02 18.10 20.90
N ARG A 236 38.65 18.50 22.13
CA ARG A 236 37.35 18.11 22.73
C ARG A 236 36.17 18.74 22.01
N ILE A 237 36.27 19.99 21.55
CA ILE A 237 35.22 20.66 20.76
C ILE A 237 35.14 20.04 19.37
N ASP A 238 36.25 19.65 18.76
CA ASP A 238 36.28 19.00 17.45
C ASP A 238 35.88 17.52 17.57
N GLU A 239 36.14 16.84 18.70
CA GLU A 239 35.57 15.54 19.07
C GLU A 239 34.08 15.65 19.37
N LEU A 240 33.63 16.69 20.08
CA LEU A 240 32.21 16.95 20.36
C LEU A 240 31.47 17.37 19.09
N LYS A 241 32.09 18.17 18.22
CA LYS A 241 31.59 18.52 16.88
C LYS A 241 31.64 17.33 15.96
N SER A 242 32.65 16.47 16.02
CA SER A 242 32.69 15.21 15.27
C SER A 242 31.68 14.20 15.81
N GLN A 243 31.34 14.24 17.10
CA GLN A 243 30.22 13.48 17.71
C GLN A 243 28.84 14.12 17.39
N GLU A 244 28.77 15.42 17.16
CA GLU A 244 27.56 16.13 16.67
C GLU A 244 27.39 15.99 15.14
N GLU A 245 28.50 15.86 14.39
CA GLU A 245 28.61 15.62 12.95
C GLU A 245 28.64 14.12 12.58
N GLU A 246 28.81 13.21 13.55
CA GLU A 246 28.23 11.86 13.50
C GLU A 246 26.71 12.02 13.50
N ALA A 247 26.25 12.50 12.35
CA ALA A 247 24.88 12.74 12.00
C ALA A 247 24.09 11.50 12.39
N TRP A 248 22.95 11.74 13.04
CA TRP A 248 21.87 10.78 13.11
C TRP A 248 21.50 10.39 11.67
N LEU A 249 22.19 9.40 11.11
CA LEU A 249 21.84 8.84 9.81
C LEU A 249 20.43 8.29 9.99
N LEU A 250 19.46 8.95 9.37
CA LEU A 250 18.09 8.48 9.36
C LEU A 250 18.13 7.03 8.87
N PRO A 251 17.57 6.07 9.65
CA PRO A 251 17.63 4.68 9.27
C PRO A 251 17.08 4.50 7.86
N THR A 252 17.66 3.58 7.11
CA THR A 252 17.20 3.26 5.75
C THR A 252 15.75 2.78 5.79
N ASP A 253 15.05 2.85 4.66
CA ASP A 253 13.65 2.38 4.58
C ASP A 253 13.54 0.89 4.98
N SER A 254 14.57 0.11 4.68
CA SER A 254 14.70 -1.29 5.12
C SER A 254 14.86 -1.43 6.64
N GLU A 255 15.69 -0.60 7.27
CA GLU A 255 15.88 -0.61 8.73
C GLU A 255 14.60 -0.17 9.47
N LEU A 256 13.93 0.87 8.98
CA LEU A 256 12.63 1.31 9.51
C LEU A 256 11.55 0.25 9.35
N GLN A 257 11.57 -0.49 8.23
CA GLN A 257 10.66 -1.61 8.03
C GLN A 257 10.92 -2.74 9.05
N VAL A 258 12.18 -3.04 9.35
CA VAL A 258 12.54 -4.02 10.39
C VAL A 258 12.11 -3.54 11.78
N GLU A 259 12.35 -2.27 12.10
CA GLU A 259 11.93 -1.65 13.38
C GLU A 259 10.41 -1.74 13.56
N LEU A 260 9.63 -1.46 12.50
CA LEU A 260 8.18 -1.59 12.49
C LEU A 260 7.75 -3.04 12.78
N VAL A 261 8.41 -4.02 12.17
CA VAL A 261 8.14 -5.44 12.41
C VAL A 261 8.46 -5.83 13.85
N ASN A 262 9.57 -5.35 14.42
CA ASN A 262 9.98 -5.61 15.81
C ASN A 262 8.98 -5.02 16.83
N ILE A 263 8.42 -3.84 16.55
CA ILE A 263 7.35 -3.25 17.38
C ILE A 263 6.09 -4.13 17.36
N LEU A 264 5.78 -4.75 16.22
CA LEU A 264 4.61 -5.62 16.08
C LEU A 264 4.78 -6.97 16.80
N THR A 265 6.02 -7.46 16.93
CA THR A 265 6.35 -8.72 17.62
C THR A 265 6.60 -8.58 19.13
N LYS A 266 6.44 -7.37 19.70
CA LYS A 266 6.71 -7.01 21.11
C LYS A 266 8.20 -7.00 21.52
N GLU A 267 9.13 -6.92 20.57
CA GLU A 267 10.56 -6.81 20.88
C GLU A 267 11.10 -5.37 20.78
N GLY A 268 10.32 -4.42 20.25
CA GLY A 268 10.70 -3.00 20.13
C GLY A 268 9.79 -2.03 20.89
N ASP A 269 10.35 -0.89 21.35
CA ASP A 269 9.58 0.22 21.92
C ASP A 269 9.05 1.14 20.81
N LEU A 270 7.78 1.54 20.94
CA LEU A 270 7.13 2.52 20.08
C LEU A 270 7.94 3.82 20.03
N ASN A 271 8.55 4.23 21.15
CA ASN A 271 9.27 5.50 21.23
C ASN A 271 10.52 5.54 20.35
N ASP A 272 11.13 4.39 20.05
CA ASP A 272 12.33 4.30 19.22
C ASP A 272 12.05 4.57 17.74
N PHE A 273 10.92 4.09 17.21
CA PHE A 273 10.52 4.43 15.84
C PHE A 273 10.07 5.89 15.71
N VAL A 274 9.47 6.39 16.79
CA VAL A 274 8.85 7.71 16.84
C VAL A 274 9.86 8.84 16.81
N LYS A 275 11.06 8.64 17.37
CA LYS A 275 12.09 9.69 17.47
C LYS A 275 12.53 10.23 16.11
N TYR A 276 12.34 9.47 15.04
CA TYR A 276 12.69 9.84 13.67
C TYR A 276 11.57 10.61 12.93
N LEU A 277 10.36 10.66 13.48
CA LEU A 277 9.21 11.37 12.90
C LEU A 277 9.21 12.84 13.29
N ASN A 278 8.80 13.72 12.37
CA ASN A 278 8.78 15.15 12.68
C ASN A 278 7.76 15.50 13.79
N ASN A 279 8.26 16.13 14.86
CA ASN A 279 7.51 16.66 16.00
C ASN A 279 6.49 17.74 15.56
N GLY A 280 5.33 17.31 15.06
CA GLY A 280 4.20 18.17 14.76
C GLY A 280 2.88 17.66 15.31
N THR A 281 2.77 16.38 15.68
CA THR A 281 1.52 15.77 16.12
C THR A 281 1.74 14.70 17.19
N ASP A 282 0.90 14.69 18.23
CA ASP A 282 0.76 13.53 19.12
C ASP A 282 0.20 12.31 18.34
N TYR A 283 -0.37 12.55 17.15
CA TYR A 283 -0.91 11.57 16.21
C TYR A 283 0.01 11.43 15.01
N LYS A 284 0.95 10.51 15.10
CA LYS A 284 1.95 10.21 14.07
C LYS A 284 1.23 9.50 12.91
N MET A 285 0.88 10.23 11.86
CA MET A 285 0.07 9.68 10.75
C MET A 285 0.95 8.94 9.74
N VAL A 286 0.47 7.80 9.24
CA VAL A 286 1.13 6.98 8.20
C VAL A 286 0.16 6.77 7.05
N LEU A 287 0.63 6.92 5.82
CA LEU A 287 -0.15 6.62 4.62
C LEU A 287 -0.14 5.11 4.39
N VAL A 288 -1.28 4.46 4.59
CA VAL A 288 -1.45 3.01 4.54
C VAL A 288 -2.48 2.66 3.49
N ASN A 289 -2.09 1.90 2.48
CA ASN A 289 -3.00 1.50 1.39
C ASN A 289 -3.83 2.67 0.83
N GLN A 290 -3.18 3.83 0.67
CA GLN A 290 -3.76 5.12 0.20
C GLN A 290 -4.63 5.88 1.22
N SER A 291 -4.78 5.42 2.46
CA SER A 291 -5.47 6.15 3.53
C SER A 291 -4.51 6.55 4.65
N TYR A 292 -4.61 7.76 5.19
CA TYR A 292 -3.79 8.12 6.34
C TYR A 292 -4.45 7.63 7.63
N ILE A 293 -3.71 6.80 8.38
CA ILE A 293 -4.12 6.31 9.69
C ILE A 293 -3.10 6.71 10.75
N THR A 294 -3.49 6.71 12.03
CA THR A 294 -2.50 6.93 13.09
C THR A 294 -1.58 5.71 13.21
N PHE A 295 -0.32 5.92 13.57
CA PHE A 295 0.64 4.83 13.77
C PHE A 295 0.16 3.83 14.83
N ASN A 296 -0.57 4.31 15.84
CA ASN A 296 -1.18 3.45 16.86
C ASN A 296 -2.30 2.57 16.27
N GLU A 297 -3.11 3.10 15.35
CA GLU A 297 -4.11 2.31 14.62
C GLU A 297 -3.44 1.30 13.70
N LEU A 298 -2.38 1.68 12.97
CA LEU A 298 -1.58 0.76 12.16
C LEU A 298 -1.07 -0.42 13.00
N VAL A 299 -0.46 -0.13 14.15
CA VAL A 299 0.03 -1.16 15.08
C VAL A 299 -1.11 -2.05 15.54
N LYS A 300 -2.28 -1.48 15.85
CA LYS A 300 -3.46 -2.24 16.27
C LYS A 300 -4.01 -3.15 15.14
N GLU A 301 -4.00 -2.69 13.89
CA GLU A 301 -4.46 -3.47 12.73
C GLU A 301 -3.54 -4.64 12.40
N LEU A 302 -2.23 -4.42 12.47
CA LEU A 302 -1.24 -5.42 12.10
C LEU A 302 -0.98 -6.43 13.22
N LYS A 303 -1.17 -6.04 14.49
CA LYS A 303 -0.90 -6.91 15.63
C LYS A 303 -1.83 -8.13 15.65
N GLY A 304 -1.23 -9.32 15.59
CA GLY A 304 -1.94 -10.61 15.63
C GLY A 304 -2.39 -11.13 14.27
N ASN A 305 -2.18 -10.36 13.19
CA ASN A 305 -2.47 -10.78 11.82
C ASN A 305 -1.17 -11.16 11.10
N GLU A 306 -1.20 -12.20 10.26
CA GLU A 306 -0.10 -12.44 9.32
C GLU A 306 -0.23 -11.45 8.16
N PHE A 307 0.80 -10.67 7.88
CA PHE A 307 0.80 -9.67 6.81
C PHE A 307 2.06 -9.76 5.96
N VAL A 308 1.99 -9.17 4.76
CA VAL A 308 3.13 -8.97 3.85
C VAL A 308 3.16 -7.50 3.47
N ILE A 309 4.27 -6.83 3.79
CA ILE A 309 4.53 -5.46 3.34
C ILE A 309 4.95 -5.53 1.87
N LYS A 310 4.17 -4.90 1.01
CA LYS A 310 4.41 -4.80 -0.44
C LYS A 310 5.27 -3.59 -0.80
N GLU A 311 5.16 -2.52 -0.01
CA GLU A 311 5.87 -1.26 -0.24
C GLU A 311 6.07 -0.59 1.11
N PHE A 312 7.27 -0.10 1.35
CA PHE A 312 7.59 0.76 2.48
C PHE A 312 8.50 1.85 1.94
N SER A 313 8.06 3.10 2.00
CA SER A 313 8.84 4.24 1.53
C SER A 313 8.68 5.44 2.44
N THR A 314 9.76 6.19 2.62
CA THR A 314 9.75 7.42 3.41
C THR A 314 10.07 8.66 2.57
N LEU A 315 9.38 9.76 2.86
CA LEU A 315 9.84 11.09 2.45
C LEU A 315 10.59 11.72 3.61
N ARG A 316 11.78 12.23 3.29
CA ARG A 316 12.72 12.78 4.26
C ARG A 316 12.93 14.25 3.95
N ASN A 317 12.97 15.08 4.99
CA ASN A 317 13.40 16.48 4.89
C ASN A 317 14.45 16.73 5.95
N GLU A 318 15.66 17.10 5.53
CA GLU A 318 16.84 17.22 6.37
C GLU A 318 17.05 15.94 7.21
N ASN A 319 16.93 16.04 8.55
CA ASN A 319 17.14 14.95 9.51
C ASN A 319 15.82 14.36 10.06
N LYS A 320 14.68 14.55 9.39
CA LYS A 320 13.38 14.03 9.86
C LYS A 320 12.56 13.37 8.76
N ILE A 321 11.82 12.34 9.13
CA ILE A 321 10.83 11.69 8.27
C ILE A 321 9.54 12.51 8.30
N THR A 322 9.11 12.96 7.12
CA THR A 322 7.91 13.81 6.94
C THR A 322 6.69 13.02 6.53
N LYS A 323 6.87 11.92 5.78
CA LYS A 323 5.80 11.02 5.36
C LYS A 323 6.32 9.59 5.31
N ILE A 324 5.50 8.65 5.79
CA ILE A 324 5.73 7.22 5.62
C ILE A 324 4.58 6.68 4.78
N THR A 325 4.91 5.95 3.72
CA THR A 325 3.96 5.24 2.87
C THR A 325 4.18 3.74 3.04
N ILE A 326 3.14 3.04 3.44
CA ILE A 326 3.15 1.60 3.64
C ILE A 326 2.02 0.99 2.81
N ARG A 327 2.35 0.01 1.99
CA ARG A 327 1.38 -0.86 1.34
C ARG A 327 1.53 -2.25 1.92
N TYR A 328 0.46 -2.82 2.45
CA TYR A 328 0.51 -4.16 3.01
C TYR A 328 -0.74 -4.97 2.65
N ARG A 329 -0.60 -6.30 2.66
CA ARG A 329 -1.70 -7.25 2.51
C ARG A 329 -1.75 -8.17 3.72
N ILE A 330 -2.92 -8.29 4.36
CA ILE A 330 -3.16 -9.30 5.40
C ILE A 330 -3.41 -10.66 4.71
N LYS A 331 -2.69 -11.70 5.15
CA LYS A 331 -2.97 -13.09 4.80
C LYS A 331 -4.22 -13.50 5.58
N ARG A 332 -5.36 -13.63 4.91
CA ARG A 332 -6.54 -14.21 5.53
C ARG A 332 -6.22 -15.68 5.84
N ARG A 333 -6.23 -16.05 7.13
CA ARG A 333 -6.32 -17.47 7.50
C ARG A 333 -7.69 -17.95 7.02
N PHE A 334 -7.68 -18.86 6.06
CA PHE A 334 -8.85 -19.69 5.80
C PHE A 334 -9.04 -20.53 7.06
N LEU A 335 -10.07 -20.19 7.84
CA LEU A 335 -10.56 -21.01 8.95
C LEU A 335 -11.25 -22.25 8.38
#